data_AF-G2FK25-F1
#
_entry.id   AF-G2FK25-F1
#
_cell.length_a   1.000
_cell.length_b   1.000
_cell.length_c   1.000
_cell.angle_alpha   90.00
_cell.angle_beta   90.00
_cell.angle_gamma   90.00
#
_symmetry.space_group_name_H-M   'P 1'
#
loop_
_entity.id
_entity.type
_entity.pdbx_description
1 polymer ?
#
loop_
_entity_poly.entity_id
_entity_poly.type
_entity_poly.pdbx_seq_one_letter_code
_entity_poly.pdbx_strand_id
1 'polypeptide(L)'
;MADVADLVLLAGQLILENGGETFRVEETMIRMALAGGAQTADVFAIPQGIFCTINQGLKTHTRVVRIHHRGFNLAKVLEVNRISRQLSAEILTVETAYEELLKVDRLPRRYPTGIRLLAGASGSAAFSYLLGAHKGSVFVAGVTGLLVMFVMEFLQRKEILNFVSVAIAGAVTALANLAIRQFWPELQFDLAVIGSIMVLAPGLAITTSVRDALFEDLISASIRGVEAFGVALAIASGVGSVLTLYLWIGGNLP
;
A
#
# COMPACT_ATOMS: atom_id res chain seq x y z
N MET A 1 17.93 -7.56 -27.56
CA MET A 1 17.90 -6.09 -27.42
C MET A 1 16.57 -5.75 -26.82
N ALA A 2 16.53 -5.02 -25.71
CA ALA A 2 15.27 -4.62 -25.08
C ALA A 2 14.62 -3.55 -25.96
N ASP A 3 13.36 -3.74 -26.32
CA ASP A 3 12.60 -2.75 -27.07
C ASP A 3 12.18 -1.60 -26.13
N VAL A 4 11.95 -0.40 -26.68
CA VAL A 4 11.39 0.74 -25.93
C VAL A 4 10.07 0.35 -25.28
N ALA A 5 9.29 -0.51 -25.95
CA ALA A 5 8.07 -1.07 -25.38
C ALA A 5 8.32 -1.91 -24.12
N ASP A 6 9.38 -2.73 -24.09
CA ASP A 6 9.73 -3.52 -22.91
C ASP A 6 10.15 -2.62 -21.73
N LEU A 7 10.95 -1.59 -22.04
CA LEU A 7 11.40 -0.59 -21.06
C LEU A 7 10.25 0.14 -20.39
N VAL A 8 9.37 0.70 -21.21
CA VAL A 8 8.27 1.55 -20.77
C VAL A 8 7.25 0.74 -19.97
N LEU A 9 6.94 -0.49 -20.41
CA LEU A 9 6.06 -1.39 -19.67
C LEU A 9 6.63 -1.82 -18.33
N LEU A 10 7.93 -2.16 -18.27
CA LEU A 10 8.57 -2.54 -17.01
C LEU A 10 8.55 -1.36 -16.01
N ALA A 11 8.85 -0.15 -16.48
CA ALA A 11 8.78 1.05 -15.64
C ALA A 11 7.37 1.27 -15.09
N GLY A 12 6.36 1.20 -15.97
CA GLY A 12 4.97 1.36 -15.57
C GLY A 12 4.50 0.30 -14.58
N GLN A 13 4.82 -0.96 -14.85
CA GLN A 13 4.52 -2.09 -13.97
C GLN A 13 5.16 -1.88 -12.59
N LEU A 14 6.46 -1.55 -12.53
CA LEU A 14 7.15 -1.31 -11.26
C LEU A 14 6.53 -0.14 -10.47
N ILE A 15 6.12 0.94 -11.13
CA ILE A 15 5.46 2.05 -10.44
C ILE A 15 4.12 1.59 -9.87
N LEU A 16 3.29 0.94 -10.68
CA LEU A 16 1.92 0.57 -10.31
C LEU A 16 1.86 -0.55 -9.25
N GLU A 17 2.74 -1.55 -9.35
CA GLU A 17 2.89 -2.64 -8.37
C GLU A 17 3.36 -2.15 -7.00
N ASN A 18 4.05 -1.01 -6.93
CA ASN A 18 4.68 -0.51 -5.70
C ASN A 18 3.99 0.71 -5.09
N GLY A 19 2.73 0.96 -5.47
CA GLY A 19 1.87 1.98 -4.89
C GLY A 19 2.01 3.35 -5.54
N GLY A 20 2.56 3.41 -6.75
CA GLY A 20 2.55 4.60 -7.58
C GLY A 20 1.15 4.94 -8.08
N GLU A 21 0.96 6.24 -8.34
CA GLU A 21 -0.30 6.81 -8.78
C GLU A 21 -0.51 6.55 -10.28
N THR A 22 -1.76 6.28 -10.69
CA THR A 22 -2.09 5.90 -12.08
C THR A 22 -1.60 6.95 -13.08
N PHE A 23 -1.92 8.23 -12.87
CA PHE A 23 -1.47 9.30 -13.77
C PHE A 23 0.07 9.42 -13.85
N ARG A 24 0.80 9.10 -12.76
CA ARG A 24 2.28 9.12 -12.77
C ARG A 24 2.85 7.97 -13.56
N VAL A 25 2.17 6.81 -13.57
CA VAL A 25 2.52 5.68 -14.44
C VAL A 25 2.46 6.14 -15.89
N GLU A 26 1.33 6.71 -16.30
CA GLU A 26 1.12 7.18 -17.68
C GLU A 26 2.13 8.24 -18.09
N GLU A 27 2.31 9.29 -17.28
CA GLU A 27 3.25 10.37 -17.56
C GLU A 27 4.69 9.85 -17.68
N THR A 28 5.11 8.97 -16.76
CA THR A 28 6.47 8.40 -16.77
C THR A 28 6.68 7.52 -18.01
N MET A 29 5.68 6.71 -18.36
CA MET A 29 5.74 5.83 -19.50
C MET A 29 5.83 6.60 -20.82
N ILE A 30 4.98 7.60 -21.01
CA ILE A 30 4.99 8.47 -22.20
C ILE A 30 6.34 9.19 -22.31
N ARG A 31 6.82 9.77 -21.21
CA ARG A 31 8.12 10.46 -21.17
C ARG A 31 9.28 9.54 -21.57
N MET A 32 9.31 8.31 -21.04
CA MET A 32 10.35 7.33 -21.36
C MET A 32 10.25 6.84 -22.80
N ALA A 33 9.03 6.65 -23.33
CA ALA A 33 8.83 6.24 -24.71
C ALA A 33 9.38 7.29 -25.69
N LEU A 34 9.03 8.56 -25.49
CA LEU A 34 9.52 9.68 -26.31
C LEU A 34 11.04 9.84 -26.21
N ALA A 35 11.60 9.76 -25.00
CA ALA A 35 13.06 9.79 -24.79
C ALA A 35 13.78 8.59 -25.43
N GLY A 36 13.11 7.45 -25.54
CA GLY A 36 13.61 6.26 -26.24
C GLY A 36 13.48 6.32 -27.77
N GLY A 37 13.00 7.43 -28.34
CA GLY A 37 12.86 7.62 -29.78
C GLY A 37 11.51 7.21 -30.38
N ALA A 38 10.48 6.97 -29.55
CA ALA A 38 9.11 6.84 -30.05
C ALA A 38 8.59 8.17 -30.60
N GLN A 39 7.81 8.12 -31.67
CA GLN A 39 7.15 9.30 -32.24
C GLN A 39 5.92 9.69 -31.43
N THR A 40 5.10 8.68 -31.07
CA THR A 40 3.95 8.84 -30.18
C THR A 40 3.83 7.64 -29.25
N ALA A 41 3.23 7.87 -28.08
CA ALA A 41 2.95 6.85 -27.09
C ALA A 41 1.60 7.15 -26.43
N ASP A 42 0.67 6.22 -26.57
CA ASP A 42 -0.63 6.26 -25.91
C ASP A 42 -0.63 5.23 -24.78
N VAL A 43 -0.82 5.69 -23.55
CA VAL A 43 -0.79 4.86 -22.35
C VAL A 43 -2.06 5.08 -21.57
N PHE A 44 -2.71 3.99 -21.21
CA PHE A 44 -3.88 3.97 -20.34
C PHE A 44 -3.63 2.97 -19.22
N ALA A 45 -3.60 3.43 -17.99
CA ALA A 45 -3.37 2.60 -16.82
C ALA A 45 -4.62 2.55 -15.94
N ILE A 46 -4.87 1.37 -15.38
CA ILE A 46 -5.85 1.15 -14.31
C ILE A 46 -5.16 0.31 -13.24
N PRO A 47 -5.64 0.27 -11.98
CA PRO A 47 -4.95 -0.43 -10.91
C PRO A 47 -4.59 -1.90 -11.19
N GLN A 48 -5.36 -2.62 -12.03
CA GLN A 48 -5.07 -4.01 -12.38
C GLN A 48 -4.41 -4.21 -13.75
N GLY A 49 -4.10 -3.16 -14.50
CA GLY A 49 -3.55 -3.33 -15.84
C GLY A 49 -3.05 -2.06 -16.50
N ILE A 50 -2.12 -2.24 -17.43
CA ILE A 50 -1.54 -1.17 -18.23
C ILE A 50 -1.74 -1.55 -19.70
N PHE A 51 -2.28 -0.62 -20.45
CA PHE A 51 -2.48 -0.69 -21.89
C PHE A 51 -1.56 0.35 -22.53
N CYS A 52 -0.69 -0.07 -23.43
CA CYS A 52 0.29 0.82 -24.04
C CYS A 52 0.38 0.55 -25.53
N THR A 53 0.32 1.62 -26.32
CA THR A 53 0.59 1.61 -27.75
C THR A 53 1.73 2.59 -28.04
N ILE A 54 2.81 2.09 -28.62
CA ILE A 54 3.99 2.88 -28.98
C ILE A 54 4.16 2.85 -30.49
N ASN A 55 4.30 4.03 -31.10
CA ASN A 55 4.55 4.19 -32.53
C ASN A 55 6.01 4.58 -32.79
N GLN A 56 6.69 3.78 -33.60
CA GLN A 56 8.06 4.02 -34.08
C GLN A 56 8.08 3.96 -35.61
N GLY A 57 7.73 5.09 -36.24
CA GLY A 57 7.65 5.20 -37.69
C GLY A 57 6.55 4.29 -38.26
N LEU A 58 6.95 3.26 -39.02
CA LEU A 58 6.01 2.30 -39.64
C LEU A 58 5.61 1.14 -38.73
N LYS A 59 6.17 1.05 -37.51
CA LYS A 59 5.87 -0.02 -36.57
C LYS A 59 5.05 0.52 -35.41
N THR A 60 3.91 -0.13 -35.15
CA THR A 60 3.06 0.11 -33.99
C THR A 60 3.11 -1.12 -33.09
N HIS A 61 3.44 -0.91 -31.82
CA HIS A 61 3.48 -1.95 -30.81
C HIS A 61 2.42 -1.68 -29.75
N THR A 62 1.38 -2.50 -29.73
CA THR A 62 0.37 -2.50 -28.66
C THR A 62 0.61 -3.67 -27.72
N ARG A 63 0.66 -3.39 -26.42
CA ARG A 63 0.86 -4.40 -25.38
C ARG A 63 -0.02 -4.11 -24.17
N VAL A 64 -0.39 -5.19 -23.51
CA VAL A 64 -1.19 -5.16 -22.28
C VAL A 64 -0.45 -5.94 -21.21
N VAL A 65 -0.29 -5.33 -20.04
CA VAL A 65 0.30 -5.97 -18.86
C VAL A 65 -0.75 -6.01 -17.77
N ARG A 66 -0.98 -7.19 -17.21
CA ARG A 66 -1.86 -7.36 -16.05
C ARG A 66 -1.04 -7.27 -14.77
N ILE A 67 -1.52 -6.48 -13.82
CA ILE A 67 -0.92 -6.35 -12.50
C ILE A 67 -1.54 -7.39 -11.58
N HIS A 68 -0.72 -8.31 -11.10
CA HIS A 68 -1.17 -9.44 -10.26
C HIS A 68 -0.97 -9.16 -8.77
N HIS A 69 0.09 -8.43 -8.43
CA HIS A 69 0.45 -8.13 -7.06
C HIS A 69 0.64 -6.63 -6.88
N ARG A 70 0.10 -6.09 -5.79
CA ARG A 70 0.28 -4.69 -5.42
C ARG A 70 0.76 -4.63 -3.98
N GLY A 71 1.71 -3.75 -3.74
CA GLY A 71 2.24 -3.44 -2.43
C GLY A 71 2.73 -2.00 -2.38
N PHE A 72 3.35 -1.63 -1.27
CA PHE A 72 3.89 -0.28 -1.08
C PHE A 72 5.40 -0.36 -0.95
N ASN A 73 6.11 0.10 -1.97
CA ASN A 73 7.55 0.31 -1.92
C ASN A 73 7.93 1.56 -2.71
N LEU A 74 7.70 2.72 -2.07
CA LEU A 74 7.98 4.02 -2.66
C LEU A 74 9.47 4.21 -3.00
N ALA A 75 10.38 3.40 -2.43
CA ALA A 75 11.78 3.41 -2.83
C ALA A 75 11.96 2.91 -4.27
N LYS A 76 11.26 1.83 -4.67
CA LYS A 76 11.26 1.38 -6.07
C LYS A 76 10.67 2.45 -6.99
N VAL A 77 9.54 3.05 -6.59
CA VAL A 77 8.92 4.15 -7.36
C VAL A 77 9.90 5.30 -7.55
N LEU A 78 10.64 5.70 -6.51
CA LEU A 78 11.64 6.76 -6.60
C LEU A 78 12.77 6.41 -7.58
N GLU A 79 13.28 5.18 -7.52
CA GLU A 79 14.34 4.72 -8.44
C GLU A 79 13.87 4.69 -9.89
N VAL A 80 12.65 4.22 -10.18
CA VAL A 80 12.09 4.28 -11.54
C VAL A 80 12.01 5.73 -12.03
N ASN A 81 11.55 6.66 -11.18
CA ASN A 81 11.50 8.08 -11.53
C ASN A 81 12.90 8.67 -11.79
N ARG A 82 13.91 8.24 -11.03
CA ARG A 82 15.31 8.66 -11.24
C ARG A 82 15.81 8.18 -12.60
N ILE A 83 15.58 6.91 -12.93
CA ILE A 83 15.97 6.30 -14.22
C ILE A 83 15.25 7.00 -15.38
N SER A 84 13.93 7.24 -15.25
CA SER A 84 13.14 7.97 -16.24
C SER A 84 13.75 9.35 -16.55
N ARG A 85 14.10 10.13 -15.52
CA ARG A 85 14.73 11.45 -15.70
C ARG A 85 16.11 11.37 -16.34
N GLN A 86 16.92 10.37 -16.00
CA GLN A 86 18.24 10.18 -16.58
C GLN A 86 18.17 9.77 -18.06
N LEU A 87 17.20 8.92 -18.43
CA LEU A 87 16.93 8.59 -19.82
C LEU A 87 16.50 9.83 -20.61
N SER A 88 15.57 10.64 -20.07
CA SER A 88 15.12 11.88 -20.73
C SER A 88 16.22 12.94 -20.86
N ALA A 89 17.25 12.88 -20.01
CA ALA A 89 18.41 13.75 -20.08
C ALA A 89 19.54 13.19 -20.95
N GLU A 90 19.28 12.09 -21.69
CA GLU A 90 20.25 11.39 -22.54
C GLU A 90 21.51 10.89 -21.78
N ILE A 91 21.40 10.75 -20.46
CA ILE A 91 22.48 10.22 -19.60
C ILE A 91 22.55 8.69 -19.71
N LEU A 92 21.40 8.04 -19.91
CA LEU A 92 21.28 6.60 -20.08
C LEU A 92 20.76 6.28 -21.49
N THR A 93 21.20 5.14 -22.02
CA THR A 93 20.58 4.53 -23.21
C THR A 93 19.35 3.71 -22.82
N VAL A 94 18.54 3.31 -23.80
CA VAL A 94 17.36 2.45 -23.58
C VAL A 94 17.77 1.12 -22.94
N GLU A 95 18.85 0.51 -23.39
CA GLU A 95 19.35 -0.77 -22.88
C GLU A 95 19.84 -0.64 -21.43
N THR A 96 20.63 0.39 -21.12
CA THR A 96 21.15 0.61 -19.77
C THR A 96 20.04 0.98 -18.79
N ALA A 97 19.06 1.79 -19.22
CA ALA A 97 17.87 2.08 -18.42
C ALA A 97 17.06 0.80 -18.14
N TYR A 98 16.92 -0.10 -19.11
CA TYR A 98 16.20 -1.37 -18.93
C TYR A 98 16.90 -2.27 -17.91
N GLU A 99 18.23 -2.40 -18.01
CA GLU A 99 19.02 -3.17 -17.05
C GLU A 99 18.93 -2.60 -15.62
N GLU A 100 18.94 -1.27 -15.47
CA GLU A 100 18.75 -0.62 -14.17
C GLU A 100 17.35 -0.90 -13.60
N LEU A 101 16.29 -0.89 -14.42
CA LEU A 101 14.94 -1.26 -13.96
C LEU A 101 14.86 -2.72 -13.51
N LEU A 102 15.54 -3.65 -14.18
CA LEU A 102 15.62 -5.06 -13.74
C LEU A 102 16.31 -5.18 -12.37
N LYS A 103 17.28 -4.31 -12.06
CA LYS A 103 17.87 -4.24 -10.71
C LYS A 103 16.87 -3.69 -9.70
N VAL A 104 16.09 -2.67 -10.08
CA VAL A 104 15.02 -2.11 -9.23
C VAL A 104 13.96 -3.15 -8.89
N ASP A 105 13.57 -3.99 -9.84
CA ASP A 105 12.62 -5.08 -9.59
C ASP A 105 13.10 -6.04 -8.49
N ARG A 106 14.41 -6.32 -8.46
CA ARG A 106 15.03 -7.19 -7.47
C ARG A 106 15.36 -6.49 -6.14
N LEU A 107 15.11 -5.18 -6.01
CA LEU A 107 15.40 -4.47 -4.77
C LEU A 107 14.57 -5.05 -3.61
N PRO A 108 15.23 -5.46 -2.50
CA PRO A 108 14.53 -5.91 -1.32
C PRO A 108 13.78 -4.74 -0.66
N ARG A 109 12.97 -5.06 0.36
CA ARG A 109 12.35 -4.05 1.21
C ARG A 109 13.46 -3.18 1.83
N ARG A 110 13.32 -1.85 1.72
CA ARG A 110 14.32 -0.88 2.19
C ARG A 110 14.65 -1.01 3.68
N TYR A 111 13.66 -1.37 4.50
CA TYR A 111 13.82 -1.48 5.95
C TYR A 111 13.62 -2.91 6.43
N PRO A 112 14.49 -3.40 7.34
CA PRO A 112 14.36 -4.71 7.95
C PRO A 112 13.08 -4.80 8.78
N THR A 113 12.58 -6.03 8.99
CA THR A 113 11.30 -6.25 9.65
C THR A 113 11.24 -5.63 11.05
N GLY A 114 12.29 -5.73 11.86
CA GLY A 114 12.33 -5.14 13.21
C GLY A 114 12.09 -3.62 13.22
N ILE A 115 12.70 -2.88 12.30
CA ILE A 115 12.49 -1.43 12.19
C ILE A 115 11.05 -1.11 11.77
N ARG A 116 10.47 -1.88 10.84
CA ARG A 116 9.06 -1.70 10.45
C ARG A 116 8.10 -1.96 11.60
N LEU A 117 8.35 -3.01 12.40
CA LEU A 117 7.55 -3.35 13.57
C LEU A 117 7.58 -2.20 14.60
N LEU A 118 8.77 -1.68 14.92
CA LEU A 118 8.94 -0.55 15.84
C LEU A 118 8.33 0.75 15.30
N ALA A 119 8.46 1.01 13.99
CA ALA A 119 7.83 2.17 13.36
C ALA A 119 6.31 2.07 13.41
N GLY A 120 5.74 0.89 13.15
CA GLY A 120 4.30 0.64 13.28
C GLY A 120 3.80 0.83 14.72
N ALA A 121 4.51 0.27 15.70
CA ALA A 121 4.21 0.46 17.12
C ALA A 121 4.25 1.93 17.53
N SER A 122 5.28 2.65 17.09
CA SER A 122 5.42 4.09 17.36
C SER A 122 4.31 4.90 16.70
N GLY A 123 3.91 4.51 15.48
CA GLY A 123 2.76 5.09 14.77
C GLY A 123 1.45 4.88 15.53
N SER A 124 1.19 3.65 16.00
CA SER A 124 0.00 3.34 16.79
C SER A 124 -0.07 4.12 18.10
N ALA A 125 1.06 4.24 18.81
CA ALA A 125 1.17 5.08 20.00
C ALA A 125 0.90 6.56 19.67
N ALA A 126 1.51 7.08 18.61
CA ALA A 126 1.33 8.47 18.18
C ALA A 126 -0.13 8.78 17.80
N PHE A 127 -0.82 7.86 17.11
CA PHE A 127 -2.24 8.03 16.80
C PHE A 127 -3.12 8.03 18.06
N SER A 128 -2.86 7.12 19.00
CA SER A 128 -3.58 7.13 20.28
C SER A 128 -3.36 8.45 21.03
N TYR A 129 -2.13 8.95 21.05
CA TYR A 129 -1.80 10.25 21.65
C TYR A 129 -2.51 11.41 20.96
N LEU A 130 -2.56 11.40 19.62
CA LEU A 130 -3.25 12.41 18.82
C LEU A 130 -4.76 12.47 19.14
N LEU A 131 -5.36 11.33 19.47
CA LEU A 131 -6.77 11.22 19.88
C LEU A 131 -7.01 11.64 21.34
N GLY A 132 -5.99 12.13 22.04
CA GLY A 132 -6.10 12.62 23.42
C GLY A 132 -5.99 11.52 24.48
N ALA A 133 -5.41 10.37 24.16
CA ALA A 133 -5.21 9.32 25.14
C ALA A 133 -4.16 9.69 26.20
N HIS A 134 -4.38 9.29 27.45
CA HIS A 134 -3.39 9.41 28.51
C HIS A 134 -2.18 8.49 28.25
N LYS A 135 -1.06 8.77 28.92
CA LYS A 135 0.24 8.09 28.70
C LYS A 135 0.15 6.56 28.80
N GLY A 136 -0.69 6.03 29.68
CA GLY A 136 -0.94 4.59 29.84
C GLY A 136 -1.55 3.97 28.58
N SER A 137 -2.68 4.50 28.13
CA SER A 137 -3.32 4.07 26.88
C SER A 137 -2.43 4.22 25.65
N VAL A 138 -1.61 5.29 25.58
CA VAL A 138 -0.63 5.48 24.49
C VAL A 138 0.39 4.35 24.46
N PHE A 139 0.92 3.96 25.62
CA PHE A 139 1.85 2.85 25.72
C PHE A 139 1.19 1.52 25.32
N VAL A 140 -0.03 1.27 25.80
CA VAL A 140 -0.80 0.07 25.45
C VAL A 140 -1.09 0.03 23.94
N ALA A 141 -1.43 1.15 23.32
CA ALA A 141 -1.64 1.25 21.87
C ALA A 141 -0.36 0.94 21.09
N GLY A 142 0.81 1.37 21.59
CA GLY A 142 2.09 1.02 20.99
C GLY A 142 2.39 -0.48 21.06
N VAL A 143 2.17 -1.09 22.23
CA VAL A 143 2.40 -2.53 22.44
C VAL A 143 1.43 -3.38 21.61
N THR A 144 0.15 -3.03 21.59
CA THR A 144 -0.85 -3.79 20.82
C THR A 144 -0.77 -3.48 19.32
N GLY A 145 -0.32 -2.29 18.91
CA GLY A 145 0.07 -1.99 17.53
C GLY A 145 1.29 -2.79 17.05
N LEU A 146 2.28 -3.02 17.93
CA LEU A 146 3.39 -3.94 17.64
C LEU A 146 2.89 -5.36 17.38
N LEU A 147 1.96 -5.83 18.23
CA LEU A 147 1.33 -7.14 18.08
C LEU A 147 0.57 -7.25 16.74
N VAL A 148 -0.19 -6.23 16.36
CA VAL A 148 -0.87 -6.15 15.06
C VAL A 148 0.11 -6.32 13.91
N MET A 149 1.21 -5.56 13.92
CA MET A 149 2.22 -5.61 12.88
C MET A 149 2.89 -6.98 12.78
N PHE A 150 3.12 -7.63 13.93
CA PHE A 150 3.65 -8.98 13.99
C PHE A 150 2.68 -10.02 13.41
N VAL A 151 1.40 -9.95 13.79
CA VAL A 151 0.34 -10.83 13.26
C VAL A 151 0.21 -10.65 11.75
N MET A 152 0.20 -9.41 11.25
CA MET A 152 0.14 -9.13 9.82
C MET A 152 1.33 -9.72 9.06
N GLU A 153 2.56 -9.51 9.54
CA GLU A 153 3.76 -10.08 8.92
C GLU A 153 3.72 -11.61 8.90
N PHE A 154 3.22 -12.24 9.98
CA PHE A 154 3.06 -13.70 10.04
C PHE A 154 2.02 -14.23 9.04
N LEU A 155 0.83 -13.61 8.98
CA LEU A 155 -0.25 -14.03 8.09
C LEU A 155 0.08 -13.78 6.61
N GLN A 156 0.74 -12.66 6.29
CA GLN A 156 1.18 -12.37 4.93
C GLN A 156 2.25 -13.34 4.42
N ARG A 157 3.15 -13.82 5.30
CA ARG A 157 4.12 -14.88 4.94
C ARG A 157 3.45 -16.22 4.63
N LYS A 158 2.23 -16.43 5.10
CA LYS A 158 1.40 -17.60 4.82
C LYS A 158 0.45 -17.38 3.62
N GLU A 159 0.60 -16.25 2.92
CA GLU A 159 -0.21 -15.88 1.76
C GLU A 159 -1.73 -15.89 2.04
N ILE A 160 -2.10 -15.62 3.29
CA ILE A 160 -3.50 -15.46 3.68
C ILE A 160 -4.06 -14.20 3.02
N LEU A 161 -5.30 -14.28 2.55
CA LEU A 161 -6.00 -13.16 1.93
C LEU A 161 -5.94 -11.91 2.83
N ASN A 162 -5.66 -10.75 2.23
CA ASN A 162 -5.46 -9.51 3.00
C ASN A 162 -6.68 -9.15 3.85
N PHE A 163 -7.89 -9.29 3.31
CA PHE A 163 -9.14 -9.08 4.04
C PHE A 163 -9.22 -9.93 5.31
N VAL A 164 -8.93 -11.22 5.21
CA VAL A 164 -8.94 -12.16 6.34
C VAL A 164 -7.84 -11.82 7.34
N SER A 165 -6.65 -11.48 6.84
CA SER A 165 -5.51 -11.10 7.69
C SER A 165 -5.81 -9.87 8.53
N VAL A 166 -6.41 -8.84 7.93
CA VAL A 166 -6.82 -7.61 8.60
C VAL A 166 -7.91 -7.88 9.66
N ALA A 167 -8.89 -8.73 9.34
CA ALA A 167 -9.92 -9.12 10.30
C ALA A 167 -9.34 -9.87 11.51
N ILE A 168 -8.45 -10.84 11.28
CA ILE A 168 -7.76 -11.56 12.37
C ILE A 168 -6.92 -10.59 13.21
N ALA A 169 -6.16 -9.69 12.58
CA ALA A 169 -5.37 -8.70 13.31
C ALA A 169 -6.24 -7.76 14.16
N GLY A 170 -7.39 -7.31 13.63
CA GLY A 170 -8.37 -6.54 14.39
C GLY A 170 -8.93 -7.31 15.60
N ALA A 171 -9.29 -8.57 15.42
CA ALA A 171 -9.77 -9.43 16.50
C ALA A 171 -8.70 -9.63 17.60
N VAL A 172 -7.46 -9.93 17.21
CA VAL A 172 -6.33 -10.06 18.16
C VAL A 172 -6.10 -8.76 18.93
N THR A 173 -6.23 -7.61 18.28
CA THR A 173 -6.10 -6.30 18.93
C THR A 173 -7.15 -6.08 20.01
N ALA A 174 -8.41 -6.35 19.68
CA ALA A 174 -9.52 -6.20 20.61
C ALA A 174 -9.35 -7.13 21.81
N LEU A 175 -8.98 -8.41 21.57
CA LEU A 175 -8.74 -9.39 22.61
C LEU A 175 -7.60 -8.98 23.53
N ALA A 176 -6.48 -8.51 22.97
CA ALA A 176 -5.34 -8.05 23.76
C ALA A 176 -5.68 -6.84 24.63
N ASN A 177 -6.38 -5.84 24.09
CA ASN A 177 -6.81 -4.67 24.86
C ASN A 177 -7.82 -5.03 25.96
N LEU A 178 -8.73 -5.99 25.70
CA LEU A 178 -9.65 -6.50 26.72
C LEU A 178 -8.90 -7.19 27.87
N ALA A 179 -7.92 -8.04 27.54
CA ALA A 179 -7.10 -8.72 28.53
C ALA A 179 -6.32 -7.71 29.39
N ILE A 180 -5.71 -6.68 28.79
CA ILE A 180 -4.98 -5.64 29.52
C ILE A 180 -5.93 -4.86 30.45
N ARG A 181 -7.14 -4.54 29.98
CA ARG A 181 -8.13 -3.82 30.79
C ARG A 181 -8.54 -4.56 32.06
N GLN A 182 -8.56 -5.90 32.06
CA GLN A 182 -8.86 -6.66 33.28
C GLN A 182 -7.84 -6.38 34.40
N PHE A 183 -6.59 -6.09 34.04
CA PHE A 183 -5.54 -5.74 34.99
C PHE A 183 -5.41 -4.23 35.20
N TRP A 184 -5.87 -3.41 34.25
CA TRP A 184 -5.82 -1.95 34.31
C TRP A 184 -7.18 -1.32 33.93
N PRO A 185 -8.10 -1.15 34.91
CA PRO A 185 -9.45 -0.64 34.65
C PRO A 185 -9.51 0.80 34.12
N GLU A 186 -8.51 1.63 34.44
CA GLU A 186 -8.39 3.03 34.00
C GLU A 186 -7.97 3.18 32.52
N LEU A 187 -7.71 2.07 31.82
CA LEU A 187 -7.37 2.08 30.41
C LEU A 187 -8.51 2.72 29.60
N GLN A 188 -8.20 3.78 28.84
CA GLN A 188 -9.09 4.33 27.82
C GLN A 188 -9.11 3.35 26.64
N PHE A 189 -9.95 2.33 26.77
CA PHE A 189 -10.01 1.17 25.88
C PHE A 189 -10.20 1.57 24.41
N ASP A 190 -11.18 2.44 24.13
CA ASP A 190 -11.52 2.84 22.76
C ASP A 190 -10.33 3.53 22.07
N LEU A 191 -9.66 4.43 22.78
CA LEU A 191 -8.51 5.16 22.26
C LEU A 191 -7.27 4.26 22.06
N ALA A 192 -7.12 3.24 22.92
CA ALA A 192 -6.05 2.26 22.78
C ALA A 192 -6.31 1.34 21.57
N VAL A 193 -7.54 0.84 21.40
CA VAL A 193 -7.93 0.00 20.26
C VAL A 193 -7.82 0.77 18.94
N ILE A 194 -8.40 1.97 18.87
CA ILE A 194 -8.36 2.81 17.66
C ILE A 194 -6.90 3.14 17.28
N GLY A 195 -6.07 3.54 18.24
CA GLY A 195 -4.65 3.81 17.98
C GLY A 195 -3.90 2.60 17.45
N SER A 196 -4.18 1.41 18.01
CA SER A 196 -3.53 0.16 17.62
C SER A 196 -3.86 -0.28 16.20
N ILE A 197 -5.14 -0.28 15.84
CA ILE A 197 -5.61 -0.71 14.52
C ILE A 197 -5.35 0.34 13.42
N MET A 198 -4.98 1.57 13.76
CA MET A 198 -4.75 2.64 12.78
C MET A 198 -3.63 2.31 11.80
N VAL A 199 -2.68 1.45 12.17
CA VAL A 199 -1.63 0.95 11.27
C VAL A 199 -2.19 0.07 10.13
N LEU A 200 -3.39 -0.50 10.32
CA LEU A 200 -4.12 -1.28 9.31
C LEU A 200 -4.99 -0.40 8.41
N ALA A 201 -5.23 0.86 8.79
CA ALA A 201 -6.16 1.73 8.10
C ALA A 201 -5.70 1.95 6.65
N PRO A 202 -6.62 1.85 5.66
CA PRO A 202 -6.30 1.97 4.25
C PRO A 202 -6.15 3.45 3.82
N GLY A 203 -5.47 4.27 4.62
CA GLY A 203 -5.43 5.73 4.46
C GLY A 203 -4.94 6.15 3.08
N LEU A 204 -3.88 5.52 2.57
CA LEU A 204 -3.35 5.83 1.24
C LEU A 204 -4.34 5.48 0.11
N ALA A 205 -5.05 4.35 0.22
CA ALA A 205 -6.06 3.95 -0.76
C ALA A 205 -7.25 4.92 -0.75
N ILE A 206 -7.69 5.37 0.42
CA ILE A 206 -8.73 6.41 0.57
C ILE A 206 -8.28 7.73 -0.06
N THR A 207 -7.08 8.20 0.28
CA THR A 207 -6.57 9.48 -0.25
C THR A 207 -6.44 9.43 -1.77
N THR A 208 -5.90 8.33 -2.31
CA THR A 208 -5.75 8.17 -3.76
C THR A 208 -7.09 8.00 -4.45
N SER A 209 -8.06 7.26 -3.90
CA SER A 209 -9.39 7.14 -4.52
C SER A 209 -10.12 8.47 -4.61
N VAL A 210 -10.05 9.29 -3.54
CA VAL A 210 -10.66 10.64 -3.55
C VAL A 210 -9.97 11.52 -4.58
N ARG A 211 -8.63 11.46 -4.63
CA ARG A 211 -7.85 12.20 -5.63
C ARG A 211 -8.26 11.83 -7.05
N ASP A 212 -8.30 10.54 -7.38
CA ASP A 212 -8.64 10.11 -8.75
C ASP A 212 -10.06 10.53 -9.14
N ALA A 213 -11.00 10.48 -8.21
CA ALA A 213 -12.36 10.96 -8.43
C ALA A 213 -12.40 12.46 -8.74
N LEU A 214 -11.56 13.27 -8.07
CA LEU A 214 -11.43 14.71 -8.34
C LEU A 214 -10.81 15.01 -9.70
N PHE A 215 -10.02 14.08 -10.25
CA PHE A 215 -9.43 14.17 -11.59
C PHE A 215 -10.20 13.34 -12.63
N GLU A 216 -11.45 12.97 -12.34
CA GLU A 216 -12.38 12.27 -13.24
C GLU A 216 -11.95 10.84 -13.65
N ASP A 217 -10.93 10.24 -13.01
CA ASP A 217 -10.57 8.82 -13.17
C ASP A 217 -11.44 7.95 -12.24
N LEU A 218 -12.69 7.79 -12.65
CA LEU A 218 -13.72 7.10 -11.86
C LEU A 218 -13.48 5.59 -11.76
N ILE A 219 -12.81 4.97 -12.74
CA ILE A 219 -12.51 3.53 -12.70
C ILE A 219 -11.46 3.26 -11.61
N SER A 220 -10.34 3.99 -11.63
CA SER A 220 -9.33 3.88 -10.58
C SER A 220 -9.87 4.23 -9.21
N ALA A 221 -10.65 5.32 -9.12
CA ALA A 221 -11.28 5.75 -7.87
C ALA A 221 -12.18 4.67 -7.28
N SER A 222 -13.02 4.05 -8.12
CA SER A 222 -13.96 3.01 -7.70
C SER A 222 -13.23 1.76 -7.20
N ILE A 223 -12.20 1.31 -7.91
CA ILE A 223 -11.39 0.15 -7.50
C ILE A 223 -10.73 0.39 -6.15
N ARG A 224 -10.02 1.51 -5.99
CA ARG A 224 -9.32 1.86 -4.74
C ARG A 224 -10.28 2.12 -3.60
N GLY A 225 -11.42 2.74 -3.88
CA GLY A 225 -12.48 3.00 -2.91
C GLY A 225 -13.10 1.71 -2.37
N VAL A 226 -13.42 0.75 -3.24
CA VAL A 226 -13.92 -0.57 -2.84
C VAL A 226 -12.87 -1.34 -2.04
N GLU A 227 -11.60 -1.30 -2.46
CA GLU A 227 -10.48 -1.91 -1.72
C GLU A 227 -10.37 -1.32 -0.30
N ALA A 228 -10.39 0.01 -0.17
CA ALA A 228 -10.34 0.70 1.11
C ALA A 228 -11.55 0.38 1.99
N PHE A 229 -12.75 0.38 1.42
CA PHE A 229 -13.97 0.03 2.13
C PHE A 229 -13.93 -1.42 2.63
N GLY A 230 -13.45 -2.36 1.81
CA GLY A 230 -13.26 -3.75 2.21
C GLY A 230 -12.29 -3.90 3.39
N VAL A 231 -11.17 -3.18 3.39
CA VAL A 231 -10.23 -3.16 4.53
C VAL A 231 -10.90 -2.60 5.78
N ALA A 232 -11.64 -1.49 5.67
CA ALA A 232 -12.37 -0.91 6.81
C ALA A 232 -13.41 -1.89 7.39
N LEU A 233 -14.16 -2.58 6.52
CA LEU A 233 -15.10 -3.63 6.93
C LEU A 233 -14.40 -4.80 7.62
N ALA A 234 -13.23 -5.22 7.13
CA ALA A 234 -12.44 -6.28 7.77
C ALA A 234 -12.02 -5.89 9.19
N ILE A 235 -11.52 -4.66 9.37
CA ILE A 235 -11.15 -4.13 10.70
C ILE A 235 -12.38 -4.14 11.62
N ALA A 236 -13.50 -3.58 11.15
CA ALA A 236 -14.74 -3.51 11.92
C ALA A 236 -15.29 -4.89 12.28
N SER A 237 -15.25 -5.85 11.34
CA SER A 237 -15.65 -7.23 11.57
C SER A 237 -14.76 -7.93 12.60
N GLY A 238 -13.44 -7.78 12.48
CA GLY A 238 -12.47 -8.34 13.42
C GLY A 238 -12.67 -7.85 14.84
N VAL A 239 -12.62 -6.52 15.03
CA VAL A 239 -12.81 -5.89 16.35
C VAL A 239 -14.22 -6.17 16.88
N GLY A 240 -15.24 -5.94 16.05
CA GLY A 240 -16.64 -6.09 16.42
C GLY A 240 -17.00 -7.51 16.85
N SER A 241 -16.50 -8.54 16.15
CA SER A 241 -16.77 -9.94 16.50
C SER A 241 -16.32 -10.28 17.93
N VAL A 242 -15.14 -9.81 18.34
CA VAL A 242 -14.60 -10.04 19.69
C VAL A 242 -15.41 -9.29 20.74
N LEU A 243 -15.76 -8.03 20.47
CA LEU A 243 -16.58 -7.22 21.39
C LEU A 243 -17.98 -7.81 21.56
N THR A 244 -18.63 -8.25 20.48
CA THR A 244 -19.94 -8.91 20.54
C THR A 244 -19.87 -10.22 21.32
N LEU A 245 -18.84 -11.04 21.09
CA LEU A 245 -18.65 -12.28 21.84
C LEU A 245 -18.42 -12.00 23.34
N TYR A 246 -17.65 -10.97 23.66
CA TYR A 246 -17.40 -10.56 25.04
C TYR A 246 -18.69 -10.14 25.76
N LEU A 247 -19.55 -9.38 25.09
CA LEU A 247 -20.89 -9.02 25.61
C LEU A 247 -21.76 -10.25 25.86
N TRP A 248 -21.75 -11.23 24.94
CA TRP A 248 -22.57 -12.44 25.07
C TRP A 248 -22.18 -13.31 26.27
N ILE A 249 -20.90 -13.30 26.66
CA ILE A 249 -20.40 -14.06 27.81
C ILE A 249 -20.63 -13.28 29.14
N GLY A 250 -21.33 -12.14 29.08
CA GLY A 250 -21.67 -11.33 30.26
C GLY A 250 -20.62 -10.26 30.60
N GLY A 251 -19.69 -9.98 29.70
CA GLY A 251 -18.80 -8.83 29.83
C GLY A 251 -19.56 -7.52 29.60
N ASN A 252 -19.23 -6.48 30.37
CA ASN A 252 -19.75 -5.14 30.11
C ASN A 252 -18.78 -4.39 29.18
N LEU A 253 -19.33 -3.75 28.14
CA LEU A 253 -18.55 -2.82 27.32
C LEU A 253 -17.98 -1.70 28.21
N PRO A 254 -16.78 -1.18 27.87
CA PRO A 254 -16.28 0.05 28.44
C PRO A 254 -17.24 1.22 28.40
#